data_AF-A0ABD4TL00-F1
#
_entry.id   AF-A0ABD4TL00-F1
#
_cell.length_a   1.000
_cell.length_b   1.000
_cell.length_c   1.000
_cell.angle_alpha   90.00
_cell.angle_beta   90.00
_cell.angle_gamma   90.00
#
_symmetry.space_group_name_H-M   'P 1'
#
loop_
_entity.id
_entity.type
_entity.pdbx_description
1 polymer ?
#
loop_
_entity_poly.entity_id
_entity_poly.type
_entity_poly.pdbx_seq_one_letter_code
_entity_poly.pdbx_strand_id
1 'polypeptide(L)'
;MKENCTKFQSLDELLALNAAFSIDPTSDGDPAIIEGDRIAARELLIRFVKTRTDEGPVFLSDLKNQLIRINPAFSEKKIGFSSFKKFIESLEGDVVEGIITDRRTGHPLVSFRDLDEINSVYVDADECLATCLNSRLRFIGDRAIRTQIFEQILALFKDRRPRSIHEMASSIHPKIDQSVSKATLNRVLFGLGGEGRVFRYYRKDPMVPPIDSPQVLNEFVRSVADIEAVYLASAREAVKRIFPDMDDSEVERVVR
;
A
#
# COMPACT_ATOMS: atom_id res chain seq x y z
N MET A 1 -41.99 13.17 -11.37
CA MET A 1 -40.68 13.82 -11.59
C MET A 1 -39.72 12.75 -12.06
N LYS A 2 -39.09 12.90 -13.24
CA LYS A 2 -38.03 12.00 -13.70
C LYS A 2 -36.76 12.38 -12.95
N GLU A 3 -36.36 11.56 -11.98
CA GLU A 3 -35.05 11.67 -11.36
C GLU A 3 -34.02 11.21 -12.39
N ASN A 4 -33.42 12.17 -13.10
CA ASN A 4 -32.32 11.87 -13.99
C ASN A 4 -31.09 11.52 -13.13
N CYS A 5 -30.57 10.33 -13.35
CA CYS A 5 -29.37 9.79 -12.71
C CYS A 5 -28.15 10.60 -13.17
N THR A 6 -27.80 11.65 -12.44
CA THR A 6 -26.63 12.52 -12.73
C THR A 6 -25.37 12.09 -11.99
N LYS A 7 -25.43 11.00 -11.20
CA LYS A 7 -24.28 10.46 -10.46
C LYS A 7 -24.02 9.04 -10.93
N PHE A 8 -22.90 8.84 -11.61
CA PHE A 8 -22.36 7.51 -11.83
C PHE A 8 -21.60 7.12 -10.55
N GLN A 9 -22.12 6.15 -9.81
CA GLN A 9 -21.37 5.48 -8.75
C GLN A 9 -20.88 4.14 -9.30
N SER A 10 -19.58 3.88 -9.13
CA SER A 10 -19.01 2.62 -9.62
C SER A 10 -19.41 1.44 -8.72
N LEU A 11 -19.47 0.23 -9.28
CA LEU A 11 -19.80 -0.98 -8.52
C LEU A 11 -18.82 -1.21 -7.36
N ASP A 12 -17.56 -0.79 -7.52
CA ASP A 12 -16.51 -0.85 -6.50
C ASP A 12 -16.76 0.13 -5.33
N GLU A 13 -17.43 1.26 -5.60
CA GLU A 13 -17.85 2.25 -4.60
C GLU A 13 -18.97 1.71 -3.72
N LEU A 14 -19.93 0.99 -4.34
CA LEU A 14 -21.03 0.31 -3.63
C LEU A 14 -20.54 -0.89 -2.81
N LEU A 15 -19.52 -1.59 -3.28
CA LEU A 15 -18.96 -2.76 -2.60
C LEU A 15 -17.91 -2.39 -1.54
N ALA A 16 -17.52 -1.11 -1.43
CA ALA A 16 -16.51 -0.61 -0.49
C ALA A 16 -15.13 -1.31 -0.57
N LEU A 17 -14.87 -2.17 -1.57
CA LEU A 17 -13.58 -2.83 -1.75
C LEU A 17 -12.45 -1.83 -2.07
N ASN A 18 -12.79 -0.63 -2.55
CA ASN A 18 -11.85 0.45 -2.86
C ASN A 18 -11.98 1.69 -1.95
N ALA A 19 -12.81 1.68 -0.91
CA ALA A 19 -12.98 2.82 0.00
C ALA A 19 -11.69 3.18 0.79
N ALA A 20 -10.65 2.34 0.73
CA ALA A 20 -9.32 2.64 1.26
C ALA A 20 -8.40 3.42 0.28
N PHE A 21 -8.84 3.69 -0.96
CA PHE A 21 -8.00 4.31 -2.01
C PHE A 21 -8.62 5.52 -2.72
N SER A 22 -9.67 6.13 -2.18
CA SER A 22 -10.10 7.46 -2.62
C SER A 22 -9.11 8.52 -2.13
N ILE A 23 -7.90 8.50 -2.70
CA ILE A 23 -6.96 9.61 -2.66
C ILE A 23 -7.50 10.62 -3.65
N ASP A 24 -7.92 11.76 -3.12
CA ASP A 24 -8.22 12.97 -3.85
C ASP A 24 -7.11 13.22 -4.91
N PRO A 25 -7.42 13.33 -6.21
CA PRO A 25 -6.41 13.47 -7.27
C PRO A 25 -5.63 14.80 -7.22
N THR A 26 -5.81 15.60 -6.16
CA THR A 26 -5.15 16.89 -5.92
C THR A 26 -4.18 16.89 -4.74
N SER A 27 -4.06 15.81 -3.97
CA SER A 27 -2.96 15.70 -3.02
C SER A 27 -1.70 15.36 -3.81
N ASP A 28 -0.81 16.34 -3.98
CA ASP A 28 0.60 16.10 -4.35
C ASP A 28 1.05 14.86 -3.60
N GLY A 29 1.26 13.77 -4.35
CA GLY A 29 1.46 12.45 -3.79
C GLY A 29 2.73 12.49 -2.97
N ASP A 30 2.63 12.16 -1.68
CA ASP A 30 3.80 12.03 -0.81
C ASP A 30 4.88 11.22 -1.57
N PRO A 31 6.07 11.79 -1.80
CA PRO A 31 7.11 11.20 -2.65
C PRO A 31 7.44 9.76 -2.25
N ALA A 32 7.33 9.44 -0.96
CA ALA A 32 7.52 8.08 -0.47
C ALA A 32 6.45 7.13 -1.04
N ILE A 33 5.15 7.48 -1.02
CA ILE A 33 4.07 6.61 -1.55
C ILE A 33 4.33 6.29 -3.02
N ILE A 34 4.66 7.32 -3.80
CA ILE A 34 4.91 7.18 -5.23
C ILE A 34 6.05 6.19 -5.48
N GLU A 35 7.14 6.30 -4.71
CA GLU A 35 8.29 5.42 -4.84
C GLU A 35 7.97 3.96 -4.43
N GLY A 36 7.23 3.77 -3.33
CA GLY A 36 6.79 2.43 -2.92
C GLY A 36 5.88 1.75 -3.94
N ASP A 37 4.96 2.52 -4.55
CA ASP A 37 4.08 1.99 -5.59
C ASP A 37 4.86 1.71 -6.90
N ARG A 38 5.93 2.47 -7.21
CA ARG A 38 6.81 2.21 -8.36
C ARG A 38 7.53 0.88 -8.25
N ILE A 39 8.06 0.57 -7.06
CA ILE A 39 8.70 -0.72 -6.79
C ILE A 39 7.68 -1.86 -6.90
N ALA A 40 6.50 -1.70 -6.32
CA ALA A 40 5.44 -2.70 -6.44
C ALA A 40 5.03 -2.93 -7.91
N ALA A 41 5.06 -1.88 -8.74
CA ALA A 41 4.81 -1.97 -10.17
C ALA A 41 5.94 -2.69 -10.94
N ARG A 42 7.20 -2.47 -10.55
CA ARG A 42 8.36 -3.22 -11.07
C ARG A 42 8.25 -4.71 -10.72
N GLU A 43 7.97 -5.05 -9.47
CA GLU A 43 7.78 -6.43 -9.02
C GLU A 43 6.63 -7.14 -9.74
N LEU A 44 5.55 -6.39 -10.02
CA LEU A 44 4.42 -6.91 -10.79
C LEU A 44 4.84 -7.30 -12.22
N LEU A 45 5.72 -6.51 -12.84
CA LEU A 45 6.31 -6.81 -14.15
C LEU A 45 7.22 -8.03 -14.09
N ILE A 46 8.07 -8.16 -13.07
CA ILE A 46 8.92 -9.36 -12.89
C ILE A 46 8.06 -10.61 -12.73
N ARG A 47 6.99 -10.53 -11.91
CA ARG A 47 6.04 -11.64 -11.75
C ARG A 47 5.37 -12.00 -13.07
N PHE A 48 5.00 -11.01 -13.88
CA PHE A 48 4.47 -11.23 -15.21
C PHE A 48 5.47 -11.98 -16.10
N VAL A 49 6.73 -11.56 -16.14
CA VAL A 49 7.80 -12.24 -16.92
C VAL A 49 8.05 -13.66 -16.42
N LYS A 50 7.95 -13.91 -15.11
CA LYS A 50 8.07 -15.28 -14.55
C LYS A 50 6.90 -16.20 -14.91
N THR A 51 5.71 -15.65 -15.07
CA THR A 51 4.47 -16.46 -15.25
C THR A 51 4.15 -16.69 -16.73
N ARG A 52 4.70 -15.88 -17.64
CA ARG A 52 4.44 -16.02 -19.08
C ARG A 52 5.10 -17.28 -19.63
N THR A 53 4.41 -17.92 -20.57
CA THR A 53 4.90 -19.12 -21.28
C THR A 53 5.60 -18.80 -22.60
N ASP A 54 5.49 -17.56 -23.10
CA ASP A 54 6.10 -17.11 -24.35
C ASP A 54 7.15 -16.03 -24.04
N GLU A 55 8.36 -16.23 -24.56
CA GLU A 55 9.49 -15.30 -24.41
C GLU A 55 9.45 -14.14 -25.42
N GLY A 56 8.53 -14.18 -26.39
CA GLY A 56 8.37 -13.14 -27.40
C GLY A 56 7.89 -11.77 -26.89
N PRO A 57 7.97 -10.73 -27.73
CA PRO A 57 7.50 -9.39 -27.38
C PRO A 57 5.97 -9.34 -27.23
N VAL A 58 5.48 -8.52 -26.29
CA VAL A 58 4.06 -8.43 -25.94
C VAL A 58 3.50 -7.06 -26.29
N PHE A 59 2.28 -7.00 -26.84
CA PHE A 59 1.63 -5.71 -27.09
C PHE A 59 1.42 -4.94 -25.79
N LEU A 60 1.72 -3.65 -25.80
CA LEU A 60 1.64 -2.78 -24.62
C LEU A 60 0.21 -2.71 -24.04
N SER A 61 -0.82 -2.78 -24.90
CA SER A 61 -2.22 -2.86 -24.49
C SER A 61 -2.55 -4.16 -23.76
N ASP A 62 -2.04 -5.29 -24.26
CA ASP A 62 -2.29 -6.60 -23.69
C ASP A 62 -1.51 -6.78 -22.39
N LEU A 63 -0.29 -6.27 -22.34
CA LEU A 63 0.51 -6.20 -21.13
C LEU A 63 -0.23 -5.47 -20.02
N LYS A 64 -0.77 -4.27 -20.30
CA LYS A 64 -1.54 -3.51 -19.30
C LYS A 64 -2.72 -4.32 -18.75
N ASN A 65 -3.48 -4.96 -19.64
CA ASN A 65 -4.62 -5.78 -19.24
C ASN A 65 -4.20 -6.97 -18.38
N GLN A 66 -3.07 -7.61 -18.71
CA GLN A 66 -2.53 -8.74 -17.95
C GLN A 66 -2.03 -8.31 -16.56
N LEU A 67 -1.34 -7.17 -16.45
CA LEU A 67 -0.93 -6.63 -15.14
C LEU A 67 -2.13 -6.30 -14.25
N ILE A 68 -3.20 -5.72 -14.81
CA ILE A 68 -4.45 -5.44 -14.08
C ILE A 68 -5.13 -6.75 -13.63
N ARG A 69 -5.06 -7.83 -14.41
CA ARG A 69 -5.57 -9.15 -14.00
C ARG A 69 -4.77 -9.74 -12.84
N ILE A 70 -3.45 -9.56 -12.83
CA ILE A 70 -2.59 -10.02 -11.72
C ILE A 70 -2.81 -9.15 -10.47
N ASN A 71 -2.96 -7.84 -10.65
CA ASN A 71 -3.21 -6.90 -9.56
C ASN A 71 -4.21 -5.81 -9.98
N PRO A 72 -5.50 -5.95 -9.61
CA PRO A 72 -6.56 -4.99 -9.97
C PRO A 72 -6.34 -3.57 -9.45
N ALA A 73 -5.50 -3.38 -8.42
CA ALA A 73 -5.22 -2.07 -7.84
C ALA A 73 -4.17 -1.27 -8.62
N PHE A 74 -3.49 -1.88 -9.59
CA PHE A 74 -2.43 -1.28 -10.39
C PHE A 74 -2.93 -0.08 -11.20
N SER A 75 -2.20 1.03 -11.13
CA SER A 75 -2.45 2.21 -11.95
C SER A 75 -1.18 3.04 -12.11
N GLU A 76 -0.81 3.33 -13.36
CA GLU A 76 0.35 4.17 -13.69
C GLU A 76 0.23 5.60 -13.13
N LYS A 77 -1.00 6.08 -12.88
CA LYS A 77 -1.22 7.42 -12.35
C LYS A 77 -0.86 7.51 -10.87
N LYS A 78 -1.11 6.43 -10.11
CA LYS A 78 -0.76 6.35 -8.68
C LYS A 78 0.76 6.44 -8.46
N ILE A 79 1.53 5.99 -9.45
CA ILE A 79 3.01 6.02 -9.45
C ILE A 79 3.61 7.23 -10.19
N GLY A 80 2.80 8.23 -10.50
CA GLY A 80 3.26 9.51 -11.05
C GLY A 80 3.54 9.51 -12.56
N PHE A 81 3.09 8.49 -13.30
CA PHE A 81 3.23 8.47 -14.76
C PHE A 81 1.94 8.93 -15.46
N SER A 82 2.10 9.80 -16.46
CA SER A 82 0.95 10.33 -17.22
C SER A 82 0.33 9.30 -18.18
N SER A 83 1.04 8.22 -18.51
CA SER A 83 0.56 7.13 -19.35
C SER A 83 1.31 5.83 -19.07
N PHE A 84 0.65 4.70 -19.36
CA PHE A 84 1.28 3.37 -19.20
C PHE A 84 2.54 3.22 -20.06
N LYS A 85 2.58 3.82 -21.26
CA LYS A 85 3.79 3.83 -22.10
C LYS A 85 4.98 4.45 -21.38
N LYS A 86 4.81 5.63 -20.76
CA LYS A 86 5.90 6.30 -20.02
C LYS A 86 6.37 5.49 -18.82
N PHE A 87 5.46 4.77 -18.17
CA PHE A 87 5.84 3.85 -17.11
C PHE A 87 6.73 2.72 -17.64
N ILE A 88 6.40 2.09 -18.77
CA ILE A 88 7.22 1.04 -19.37
C ILE A 88 8.57 1.58 -19.87
N GLU A 89 8.58 2.77 -20.49
CA GLU A 89 9.81 3.46 -20.90
C GLU A 89 10.73 3.74 -19.70
N SER A 90 10.17 4.02 -18.52
CA SER A 90 10.98 4.25 -17.31
C SER A 90 11.69 3.00 -16.78
N LEU A 91 11.29 1.82 -17.24
CA LEU A 91 11.87 0.52 -16.87
C LEU A 91 12.73 -0.07 -18.00
N GLU A 92 12.94 0.68 -19.08
CA GLU A 92 13.84 0.31 -20.16
C GLU A 92 15.29 0.29 -19.64
N GLY A 93 16.00 -0.81 -19.90
CA GLY A 93 17.31 -1.02 -19.30
C GLY A 93 17.27 -1.51 -17.85
N ASP A 94 16.10 -1.90 -17.33
CA ASP A 94 15.91 -2.61 -16.05
C ASP A 94 15.17 -3.97 -16.25
N VAL A 95 13.84 -3.95 -16.35
CA VAL A 95 13.03 -5.16 -16.65
C VAL A 95 12.69 -5.22 -18.13
N VAL A 96 12.56 -4.06 -18.77
CA VAL A 96 12.21 -3.90 -20.18
C VAL A 96 13.50 -3.79 -20.99
N GLU A 97 13.62 -4.59 -22.04
CA GLU A 97 14.75 -4.50 -22.97
C GLU A 97 14.56 -3.35 -23.95
N GLY A 98 13.33 -3.16 -24.45
CA GLY A 98 13.00 -2.07 -25.35
C GLY A 98 11.54 -2.07 -25.78
N ILE A 99 11.11 -0.97 -26.39
CA ILE A 99 9.77 -0.81 -26.96
C ILE A 99 9.88 -0.60 -28.47
N ILE A 100 9.33 -1.54 -29.24
CA ILE A 100 9.38 -1.54 -30.71
C ILE A 100 7.97 -1.28 -31.23
N THR A 101 7.85 -0.59 -32.36
CA THR A 101 6.55 -0.45 -33.04
C THR A 101 6.34 -1.61 -34.02
N ASP A 102 5.23 -2.33 -33.87
CA ASP A 102 4.85 -3.38 -34.81
C ASP A 102 4.64 -2.78 -36.21
N ARG A 103 5.34 -3.32 -37.22
CA ARG A 103 5.25 -2.81 -38.59
C ARG A 103 3.92 -3.10 -39.27
N ARG A 104 3.16 -4.09 -38.77
CA ARG A 104 1.89 -4.51 -39.36
C ARG A 104 0.72 -3.70 -38.82
N THR A 105 0.67 -3.49 -37.51
CA THR A 105 -0.45 -2.83 -36.82
C THR A 105 -0.13 -1.41 -36.38
N GLY A 106 1.15 -1.02 -36.31
CA GLY A 106 1.58 0.27 -35.76
C GLY A 106 1.50 0.33 -34.23
N HIS A 107 1.16 -0.76 -33.56
CA HIS A 107 1.03 -0.79 -32.10
C HIS A 107 2.37 -1.09 -31.41
N PRO A 108 2.62 -0.49 -30.23
CA PRO A 108 3.85 -0.73 -29.48
C PRO A 108 3.88 -2.15 -28.89
N LEU A 109 5.00 -2.81 -29.11
CA LEU A 109 5.44 -4.09 -28.58
C LEU A 109 6.54 -3.87 -27.56
N VAL A 110 6.49 -4.60 -26.46
CA VAL A 110 7.45 -4.52 -25.35
C VAL A 110 8.24 -5.82 -25.31
N SER A 111 9.56 -5.72 -25.40
CA SER A 111 10.48 -6.83 -25.16
C SER A 111 10.97 -6.78 -23.71
N PHE A 112 11.10 -7.94 -23.09
CA PHE A 112 11.57 -8.09 -21.72
C PHE A 112 12.95 -8.73 -21.73
N ARG A 113 13.76 -8.38 -20.75
CA ARG A 113 15.02 -9.09 -20.54
C ARG A 113 14.80 -10.50 -20.03
N ASP A 114 15.81 -11.33 -20.21
CA ASP A 114 15.81 -12.68 -19.68
C ASP A 114 15.80 -12.67 -18.16
N LEU A 115 15.14 -13.66 -17.55
CA LEU A 115 14.99 -13.75 -16.11
C LEU A 115 16.34 -13.78 -15.38
N ASP A 116 17.34 -14.44 -15.97
CA ASP A 116 18.69 -14.52 -15.42
C ASP A 116 19.38 -13.15 -15.41
N GLU A 117 19.16 -12.34 -16.44
CA GLU A 117 19.67 -10.96 -16.49
C GLU A 117 18.94 -10.05 -15.51
N ILE A 118 17.60 -10.16 -15.43
CA ILE A 118 16.78 -9.41 -14.48
C ILE A 118 17.16 -9.73 -13.03
N ASN A 119 17.44 -10.99 -12.72
CA ASN A 119 17.87 -11.41 -11.38
C ASN A 119 19.34 -11.01 -11.09
N SER A 120 20.18 -10.85 -12.13
CA SER A 120 21.57 -10.37 -11.99
C SER A 120 21.66 -8.85 -11.77
N VAL A 121 20.65 -8.10 -12.23
CA VAL A 121 20.39 -6.73 -11.77
C VAL A 121 19.85 -6.84 -10.35
N TYR A 122 20.77 -6.99 -9.41
CA TYR A 122 20.53 -7.07 -7.98
C TYR A 122 19.81 -5.80 -7.52
N VAL A 123 18.48 -5.78 -7.62
CA VAL A 123 17.68 -4.93 -6.75
C VAL A 123 17.63 -5.70 -5.45
N ASP A 124 18.43 -5.22 -4.50
CA ASP A 124 18.58 -5.85 -3.20
C ASP A 124 17.18 -6.09 -2.64
N ALA A 125 16.82 -7.36 -2.39
CA ALA A 125 15.53 -7.70 -1.82
C ALA A 125 15.31 -6.87 -0.54
N ASP A 126 16.40 -6.57 0.19
CA ASP A 126 16.44 -5.68 1.35
C ASP A 126 16.10 -4.21 1.01
N GLU A 127 16.49 -3.68 -0.15
CA GLU A 127 16.16 -2.32 -0.60
C GLU A 127 14.69 -2.22 -1.06
N CYS A 128 14.19 -3.23 -1.78
CA CYS A 128 12.77 -3.36 -2.09
C CYS A 128 11.91 -3.51 -0.83
N LEU A 129 12.37 -4.29 0.15
CA LEU A 129 11.73 -4.50 1.45
C LEU A 129 11.73 -3.22 2.29
N ALA A 130 12.89 -2.57 2.45
CA ALA A 130 13.03 -1.34 3.19
C ALA A 130 12.15 -0.25 2.60
N THR A 131 12.11 -0.14 1.27
CA THR A 131 11.24 0.82 0.60
C THR A 131 9.78 0.42 0.71
N CYS A 132 9.42 -0.87 0.62
CA CYS A 132 8.05 -1.32 0.85
C CYS A 132 7.56 -0.99 2.27
N LEU A 133 8.39 -1.24 3.28
CA LEU A 133 8.11 -0.89 4.67
C LEU A 133 7.91 0.61 4.83
N ASN A 134 8.85 1.43 4.35
CA ASN A 134 8.84 2.87 4.57
C ASN A 134 7.77 3.59 3.74
N SER A 135 7.62 3.21 2.47
CA SER A 135 6.80 3.93 1.51
C SER A 135 5.36 3.43 1.43
N ARG A 136 5.19 2.10 1.42
CA ARG A 136 3.87 1.47 1.21
C ARG A 136 3.15 1.21 2.53
N LEU A 137 3.86 0.65 3.50
CA LEU A 137 3.31 0.34 4.83
C LEU A 137 3.46 1.49 5.82
N ARG A 138 4.37 2.44 5.54
CA ARG A 138 4.81 3.48 6.48
C ARG A 138 5.12 2.92 7.86
N PHE A 139 5.83 1.80 7.84
CA PHE A 139 6.29 1.13 9.03
C PHE A 139 7.26 2.03 9.77
N ILE A 140 7.05 2.17 11.07
CA ILE A 140 7.94 2.92 11.94
C ILE A 140 8.93 1.91 12.52
N GLY A 141 10.14 1.86 11.95
CA GLY A 141 11.21 0.98 12.45
C GLY A 141 11.77 1.42 13.81
N ASP A 142 11.72 2.71 14.12
CA ASP A 142 12.22 3.23 15.39
C ASP A 142 11.29 2.85 16.55
N ARG A 143 11.77 1.96 17.42
CA ARG A 143 11.06 1.48 18.59
C ARG A 143 10.72 2.59 19.59
N ALA A 144 11.57 3.60 19.76
CA ALA A 144 11.31 4.71 20.67
C ALA A 144 10.12 5.55 20.18
N ILE A 145 10.08 5.83 18.87
CA ILE A 145 8.95 6.54 18.24
C ILE A 145 7.66 5.71 18.37
N ARG A 146 7.71 4.40 18.07
CA ARG A 146 6.56 3.50 18.27
C ARG A 146 6.05 3.53 19.70
N THR A 147 6.96 3.44 20.67
CA THR A 147 6.64 3.48 22.11
C THR A 147 5.93 4.78 22.48
N GLN A 148 6.44 5.93 22.04
CA GLN A 148 5.78 7.22 22.26
C GLN A 148 4.36 7.25 21.72
N ILE A 149 4.15 6.79 20.48
CA ILE A 149 2.81 6.74 19.86
C ILE A 149 1.88 5.85 20.69
N PHE A 150 2.32 4.66 21.07
CA PHE A 150 1.50 3.68 21.78
C PHE A 150 1.17 4.12 23.22
N GLU A 151 2.10 4.78 23.91
CA GLU A 151 1.83 5.42 25.19
C GLU A 151 0.75 6.51 25.08
N GLN A 152 0.82 7.34 24.03
CA GLN A 152 -0.20 8.36 23.78
C GLN A 152 -1.56 7.74 23.45
N ILE A 153 -1.61 6.61 22.71
CA ILE A 153 -2.85 5.87 22.47
C ILE A 153 -3.46 5.41 23.81
N LEU A 154 -2.68 4.75 24.67
CA LEU A 154 -3.19 4.29 25.97
C LEU A 154 -3.62 5.45 26.87
N ALA A 155 -2.86 6.53 26.89
CA ALA A 155 -3.18 7.74 27.67
C ALA A 155 -4.49 8.37 27.18
N LEU A 156 -4.71 8.41 25.87
CA LEU A 156 -5.91 8.97 25.25
C LEU A 156 -7.16 8.21 25.73
N PHE A 157 -7.14 6.87 25.74
CA PHE A 157 -8.29 6.05 26.10
C PHE A 157 -8.51 5.82 27.61
N LYS A 158 -7.75 6.47 28.50
CA LYS A 158 -7.98 6.39 29.96
C LYS A 158 -9.39 6.85 30.37
N ASP A 159 -9.97 7.78 29.61
CA ASP A 159 -11.33 8.29 29.83
C ASP A 159 -12.44 7.38 29.30
N ARG A 160 -12.08 6.26 28.65
CA ARG A 160 -12.98 5.28 28.03
C ARG A 160 -13.93 5.87 26.98
N ARG A 161 -13.60 7.05 26.42
CA ARG A 161 -14.41 7.67 25.38
C ARG A 161 -14.08 7.07 24.02
N PRO A 162 -15.11 6.67 23.22
CA PRO A 162 -14.91 6.31 21.83
C PRO A 162 -14.36 7.50 21.04
N ARG A 163 -13.44 7.23 20.10
CA ARG A 163 -12.82 8.26 19.25
C ARG A 163 -12.64 7.78 17.82
N SER A 164 -12.75 8.68 16.86
CA SER A 164 -12.43 8.37 15.45
C SER A 164 -10.91 8.36 15.20
N ILE A 165 -10.47 7.81 14.08
CA ILE A 165 -9.05 7.84 13.69
C ILE A 165 -8.54 9.28 13.58
N HIS A 166 -9.35 10.17 13.00
CA HIS A 166 -9.01 11.59 12.83
C HIS A 166 -8.79 12.32 14.15
N GLU A 167 -9.65 12.08 15.14
CA GLU A 167 -9.54 12.66 16.48
C GLU A 167 -8.30 12.16 17.21
N MET A 168 -8.03 10.85 17.11
CA MET A 168 -6.83 10.24 17.67
C MET A 168 -5.56 10.86 17.07
N ALA A 169 -5.47 10.91 15.74
CA ALA A 169 -4.31 11.48 15.06
C ALA A 169 -4.09 12.95 15.43
N SER A 170 -5.15 13.75 15.49
CA SER A 170 -5.06 15.16 15.86
C SER A 170 -4.64 15.38 17.31
N SER A 171 -4.97 14.44 18.20
CA SER A 171 -4.61 14.51 19.63
C SER A 171 -3.20 13.99 19.92
N ILE A 172 -2.73 13.00 19.15
CA ILE A 172 -1.45 12.29 19.34
C ILE A 172 -0.31 13.00 18.61
N HIS A 173 -0.52 13.44 17.36
CA HIS A 173 0.52 14.08 16.54
C HIS A 173 1.31 15.21 17.23
N PRO A 174 0.69 16.16 17.97
CA PRO A 174 1.45 17.23 18.62
C PRO A 174 2.27 16.75 19.84
N LYS A 175 2.12 15.50 20.28
CA LYS A 175 2.75 14.94 21.49
C LYS A 175 3.84 13.91 21.19
N ILE A 176 4.07 13.61 19.90
CA ILE A 176 5.08 12.65 19.44
C ILE A 176 6.19 13.40 18.69
N ASP A 177 7.25 12.67 18.38
CA ASP A 177 8.32 13.17 17.52
C ASP A 177 7.75 13.71 16.17
N GLN A 178 8.12 14.95 15.83
CA GLN A 178 7.61 15.64 14.64
C GLN A 178 8.24 15.17 13.32
N SER A 179 9.23 14.27 13.37
CA SER A 179 9.67 13.51 12.20
C SER A 179 8.55 12.63 11.62
N VAL A 180 7.57 12.24 12.44
CA VAL A 180 6.40 11.47 12.00
C VAL A 180 5.32 12.41 11.47
N SER A 181 5.07 12.38 10.16
CA SER A 181 3.98 13.16 9.57
C SER A 181 2.60 12.69 10.03
N LYS A 182 1.62 13.59 10.04
CA LYS A 182 0.21 13.27 10.36
C LYS A 182 -0.36 12.17 9.45
N ALA A 183 0.03 12.14 8.18
CA ALA A 183 -0.36 11.10 7.24
C ALA A 183 0.21 9.72 7.62
N THR A 184 1.45 9.67 8.11
CA THR A 184 2.06 8.45 8.64
C THR A 184 1.34 7.98 9.89
N LEU A 185 1.06 8.88 10.84
CA LEU A 185 0.32 8.54 12.05
C LEU A 185 -1.10 8.02 11.74
N ASN A 186 -1.82 8.64 10.81
CA ASN A 186 -3.13 8.17 10.35
C ASN A 186 -3.06 6.73 9.80
N ARG A 187 -2.03 6.42 9.02
CA ARG A 187 -1.81 5.05 8.50
C ARG A 187 -1.55 4.04 9.62
N VAL A 188 -0.71 4.40 10.59
CA VAL A 188 -0.47 3.55 11.77
C VAL A 188 -1.78 3.29 12.51
N LEU A 189 -2.54 4.33 12.84
CA LEU A 189 -3.81 4.20 13.55
C LEU A 189 -4.85 3.40 12.76
N PHE A 190 -4.91 3.58 11.44
CA PHE A 190 -5.79 2.80 10.57
C PHE A 190 -5.39 1.32 10.54
N GLY A 191 -4.08 1.03 10.44
CA GLY A 191 -3.57 -0.35 10.51
C GLY A 191 -3.84 -1.03 11.84
N LEU A 192 -3.91 -0.27 12.93
CA LEU A 192 -4.30 -0.76 14.26
C LEU A 192 -5.83 -0.89 14.43
N GLY A 193 -6.60 -0.34 13.48
CA GLY A 193 -8.06 -0.31 13.47
C GLY A 193 -8.70 -1.54 12.85
N GLY A 194 -9.94 -1.83 13.25
CA GLY A 194 -10.74 -2.95 12.74
C GLY A 194 -10.95 -4.07 13.75
N GLU A 195 -12.06 -4.81 13.61
CA GLU A 195 -12.43 -5.88 14.55
C GLU A 195 -11.28 -6.91 14.72
N GLY A 196 -10.94 -7.20 15.98
CA GLY A 196 -9.88 -8.17 16.33
C GLY A 196 -8.47 -7.61 16.42
N ARG A 197 -8.24 -6.32 16.14
CA ARG A 197 -6.94 -5.65 16.33
C ARG A 197 -6.92 -4.86 17.64
N VAL A 198 -6.08 -3.82 17.70
CA VAL A 198 -5.93 -2.93 18.87
C VAL A 198 -7.21 -2.16 19.14
N PHE A 199 -7.86 -1.66 18.09
CA PHE A 199 -9.14 -0.99 18.19
C PHE A 199 -10.28 -1.89 17.74
N ARG A 200 -11.49 -1.58 18.19
CA ARG A 200 -12.73 -2.15 17.65
C ARG A 200 -13.76 -1.04 17.50
N TYR A 201 -14.69 -1.20 16.56
CA TYR A 201 -15.79 -0.25 16.43
C TYR A 201 -16.65 -0.24 17.69
N TYR A 202 -16.93 0.95 18.20
CA TYR A 202 -17.85 1.12 19.33
C TYR A 202 -19.28 0.78 18.92
N ARG A 203 -19.68 1.28 17.75
CA ARG A 203 -20.89 0.88 17.01
C ARG A 203 -20.56 0.87 15.53
N LYS A 204 -20.86 -0.24 14.86
CA LYS A 204 -20.68 -0.38 13.42
C LYS A 204 -21.90 0.20 12.73
N ASP A 205 -21.76 1.42 12.23
CA ASP A 205 -22.77 2.04 11.37
C ASP A 205 -22.32 1.85 9.90
N PRO A 206 -23.06 1.09 9.09
CA PRO A 206 -22.71 0.88 7.68
C PRO A 206 -22.67 2.16 6.84
N MET A 207 -23.31 3.24 7.30
CA MET A 207 -23.40 4.51 6.58
C MET A 207 -22.27 5.48 6.94
N VAL A 208 -21.46 5.17 7.97
CA VAL A 208 -20.33 6.00 8.39
C VAL A 208 -19.03 5.39 7.88
N PRO A 209 -18.17 6.18 7.21
CA PRO A 209 -16.86 5.69 6.80
C PRO A 209 -16.07 5.08 7.98
N PRO A 210 -15.30 4.00 7.78
CA PRO A 210 -14.52 3.36 8.83
C PRO A 210 -13.56 4.30 9.59
N ILE A 211 -13.05 5.33 8.90
CA ILE A 211 -12.11 6.31 9.45
C ILE A 211 -12.77 7.26 10.45
N ASP A 212 -14.05 7.58 10.23
CA ASP A 212 -14.85 8.48 11.06
C ASP A 212 -15.70 7.72 12.09
N SER A 213 -15.81 6.40 11.91
CA SER A 213 -16.50 5.51 12.84
C SER A 213 -15.80 5.52 14.21
N PRO A 214 -16.52 5.79 15.31
CA PRO A 214 -15.93 5.80 16.65
C PRO A 214 -15.39 4.42 17.05
N GLN A 215 -14.18 4.41 17.58
CA GLN A 215 -13.47 3.20 17.99
C GLN A 215 -13.12 3.24 19.47
N VAL A 216 -12.98 2.06 20.06
CA VAL A 216 -12.51 1.84 21.44
C VAL A 216 -11.39 0.82 21.44
N LEU A 217 -10.55 0.82 22.49
CA LEU A 217 -9.56 -0.23 22.68
C LEU A 217 -10.24 -1.59 22.86
N ASN A 218 -9.59 -2.61 22.31
CA ASN A 218 -9.97 -3.99 22.53
C ASN A 218 -9.58 -4.44 23.95
N GLU A 219 -10.30 -5.41 24.52
CA GLU A 219 -10.18 -5.78 25.94
C GLU A 219 -8.83 -6.41 26.30
N PHE A 220 -8.16 -7.01 25.32
CA PHE A 220 -6.83 -7.58 25.50
C PHE A 220 -5.72 -6.53 25.56
N VAL A 221 -5.98 -5.30 25.10
CA VAL A 221 -4.97 -4.24 25.06
C VAL A 221 -4.84 -3.61 26.44
N ARG A 222 -3.75 -3.96 27.16
CA ARG A 222 -3.50 -3.49 28.53
C ARG A 222 -2.20 -2.69 28.65
N SER A 223 -1.30 -2.88 27.71
CA SER A 223 0.06 -2.35 27.74
C SER A 223 0.54 -1.93 26.36
N VAL A 224 1.64 -1.19 26.32
CA VAL A 224 2.33 -0.81 25.07
C VAL A 224 2.79 -2.06 24.31
N ALA A 225 3.20 -3.11 25.03
CA ALA A 225 3.65 -4.36 24.43
C ALA A 225 2.52 -5.07 23.65
N ASP A 226 1.27 -5.00 24.12
CA ASP A 226 0.13 -5.59 23.42
C ASP A 226 -0.13 -4.87 22.09
N ILE A 227 0.02 -3.55 22.06
CA ILE A 227 -0.11 -2.73 20.84
C ILE A 227 1.06 -3.02 19.89
N GLU A 228 2.29 -3.08 20.41
CA GLU A 228 3.49 -3.36 19.63
C GLU A 228 3.42 -4.74 18.96
N ALA A 229 2.95 -5.77 19.68
CA ALA A 229 2.78 -7.12 19.14
C ALA A 229 1.82 -7.15 17.93
N VAL A 230 0.66 -6.48 18.05
CA VAL A 230 -0.32 -6.39 16.95
C VAL A 230 0.24 -5.58 15.77
N TYR A 231 0.97 -4.50 16.06
CA TYR A 231 1.59 -3.67 15.02
C TYR A 231 2.62 -4.45 14.20
N LEU A 232 3.53 -5.17 14.86
CA LEU A 232 4.54 -5.99 14.20
C LEU A 232 3.90 -7.15 13.43
N ALA A 233 2.92 -7.85 14.03
CA ALA A 233 2.20 -8.93 13.35
C ALA A 233 1.51 -8.43 12.07
N SER A 234 0.85 -7.27 12.13
CA SER A 234 0.19 -6.67 10.96
C SER A 234 1.19 -6.30 9.86
N ALA A 235 2.37 -5.79 10.24
CA ALA A 235 3.43 -5.47 9.28
C ALA A 235 4.00 -6.73 8.61
N ARG A 236 4.23 -7.82 9.36
CA ARG A 236 4.70 -9.10 8.84
C ARG A 236 3.69 -9.73 7.87
N GLU A 237 2.41 -9.73 8.23
CA GLU A 237 1.33 -10.22 7.36
C GLU A 237 1.28 -9.41 6.05
N ALA A 238 1.41 -8.08 6.14
CA ALA A 238 1.42 -7.22 4.97
C ALA A 238 2.64 -7.48 4.07
N VAL A 239 3.83 -7.70 4.63
CA VAL A 239 5.03 -8.08 3.88
C VAL A 239 4.83 -9.42 3.17
N LYS A 240 4.36 -10.45 3.88
CA LYS A 240 4.08 -11.78 3.29
C LYS A 240 3.03 -11.75 2.19
N ARG A 241 2.02 -10.88 2.30
CA ARG A 241 1.04 -10.70 1.24
C ARG A 241 1.66 -10.13 -0.04
N ILE A 242 2.69 -9.29 0.09
CA ILE A 242 3.39 -8.67 -1.04
C ILE A 242 4.44 -9.63 -1.60
N PHE A 243 5.18 -10.31 -0.73
CA PHE A 243 6.23 -11.28 -1.04
C PHE A 243 5.89 -12.66 -0.43
N PRO A 244 5.01 -13.45 -1.08
CA PRO A 244 4.57 -14.75 -0.55
C PRO A 244 5.70 -15.76 -0.37
N ASP A 245 6.72 -15.67 -1.23
CA ASP A 245 7.82 -16.64 -1.30
C ASP A 245 9.00 -16.30 -0.37
N MET A 246 8.93 -15.18 0.37
CA MET A 246 9.98 -14.74 1.29
C MET A 246 10.02 -15.62 2.54
N ASP A 247 11.19 -15.89 3.11
CA ASP A 247 11.29 -16.71 4.32
C ASP A 247 10.73 -16.00 5.56
N ASP A 248 10.13 -16.75 6.50
CA ASP A 248 9.60 -16.16 7.74
C ASP A 248 10.68 -15.47 8.57
N SER A 249 11.89 -16.05 8.63
CA SER A 249 13.02 -15.49 9.39
C SER A 249 13.53 -14.18 8.79
N GLU A 250 13.46 -14.02 7.47
CA GLU A 250 13.80 -12.78 6.78
C GLU A 250 12.77 -11.69 7.09
N VAL A 251 11.48 -12.04 7.06
CA VAL A 251 10.39 -11.11 7.42
C VAL A 251 10.51 -10.67 8.88
N GLU A 252 10.86 -11.57 9.80
CA GLU A 252 11.09 -11.23 11.21
C GLU A 252 12.31 -10.33 11.44
N ARG A 253 13.41 -10.59 10.72
CA ARG A 253 14.62 -9.76 10.78
C ARG A 253 14.32 -8.31 10.38
N VAL A 254 13.50 -8.15 9.34
CA VAL A 254 13.19 -6.87 8.72
C VAL A 254 12.10 -6.11 9.49
N VAL A 255 11.17 -6.82 10.15
CA VAL A 255 10.10 -6.23 10.97
C VAL A 255 10.40 -6.42 12.46
N ARG A 256 11.29 -5.56 12.99
CA ARG A 256 11.71 -5.53 14.41
C ARG A 256 11.51 -4.17 15.07
#